data_AF-F0RVW7-F1
#
_entry.id   AF-F0RVW7-F1
#
_cell.length_a   1.000
_cell.length_b   1.000
_cell.length_c   1.000
_cell.angle_alpha   90.00
_cell.angle_beta   90.00
_cell.angle_gamma   90.00
#
_symmetry.space_group_name_H-M   'P 1'
#
loop_
_entity.id
_entity.type
_entity.pdbx_description
1 polymer ?
#
loop_
_entity_poly.entity_id
_entity_poly.type
_entity_poly.pdbx_seq_one_letter_code
_entity_poly.pdbx_strand_id
1 'polypeptide(L)'
;MLQTRRLLAFSSRVHTYTLLLYLFFFLVYLLGSFFSVTENFVSLLQFFLYFISWTSLLFGFWILVFSCIVWAADRVFPLSAVLLTMVRMLCILALSFVVAILETLFQRGLIVS
;
A
#
# COMPACT_ATOMS: atom_id res chain seq x y z
N MET A 1 -10.98 -25.71 8.05
CA MET A 1 -9.52 -25.70 7.78
C MET A 1 -9.17 -25.36 6.33
N LEU A 2 -9.59 -26.14 5.32
CA LEU A 2 -9.28 -25.85 3.90
C LEU A 2 -9.85 -24.51 3.41
N GLN A 3 -11.09 -24.17 3.80
CA GLN A 3 -11.71 -22.90 3.42
C GLN A 3 -11.01 -21.68 4.03
N THR A 4 -10.65 -21.73 5.32
CA THR A 4 -9.93 -20.64 6.02
C THR A 4 -8.55 -20.38 5.43
N ARG A 5 -7.80 -21.44 5.11
CA ARG A 5 -6.51 -21.33 4.40
C ARG A 5 -6.66 -20.76 2.99
N ARG A 6 -7.70 -21.14 2.25
CA ARG A 6 -8.00 -20.59 0.91
C ARG A 6 -8.40 -19.12 0.97
N LEU A 7 -9.18 -18.72 1.98
CA LEU A 7 -9.58 -17.32 2.18
C LEU A 7 -8.36 -16.45 2.49
N LEU A 8 -7.46 -16.93 3.35
CA LEU A 8 -6.21 -16.23 3.67
C LEU A 8 -5.27 -16.11 2.45
N ALA A 9 -5.17 -17.16 1.63
CA ALA A 9 -4.42 -17.12 0.37
C ALA A 9 -5.08 -16.20 -0.70
N PHE A 10 -6.41 -16.14 -0.75
CA PHE A 10 -7.13 -15.19 -1.61
C PHE A 10 -6.92 -13.75 -1.14
N SER A 11 -7.06 -13.49 0.15
CA SER A 11 -6.77 -12.20 0.76
C SER A 11 -5.32 -11.79 0.45
N SER A 12 -4.34 -12.66 0.68
CA SER A 12 -2.94 -12.35 0.34
C SER A 12 -2.74 -11.98 -1.14
N ARG A 13 -3.45 -12.62 -2.08
CA ARG A 13 -3.38 -12.24 -3.50
C ARG A 13 -3.99 -10.87 -3.77
N VAL A 14 -5.15 -10.57 -3.19
CA VAL A 14 -5.78 -9.24 -3.29
C VAL A 14 -4.83 -8.16 -2.77
N HIS A 15 -4.17 -8.40 -1.64
CA HIS A 15 -3.18 -7.46 -1.08
C HIS A 15 -1.96 -7.25 -2.01
N THR A 16 -1.58 -8.26 -2.80
CA THR A 16 -0.54 -8.06 -3.83
C THR A 16 -1.03 -7.17 -4.96
N TYR A 17 -2.29 -7.34 -5.38
CA TYR A 17 -2.87 -6.53 -6.45
C TYR A 17 -3.04 -5.05 -6.04
N THR A 18 -3.39 -4.79 -4.78
CA THR A 18 -3.44 -3.41 -4.25
C THR A 18 -2.07 -2.75 -4.26
N LEU A 19 -1.01 -3.50 -3.92
CA LEU A 19 0.36 -3.00 -3.99
C LEU A 19 0.79 -2.74 -5.45
N LEU A 20 0.45 -3.64 -6.38
CA LEU A 20 0.76 -3.43 -7.80
C LEU A 20 0.04 -2.20 -8.36
N LEU A 21 -1.22 -2.01 -7.97
CA LEU A 21 -2.02 -0.84 -8.35
C LEU A 21 -1.41 0.44 -7.78
N TYR A 22 -0.98 0.42 -6.52
CA TYR A 22 -0.27 1.55 -5.92
C TYR A 22 1.00 1.88 -6.70
N LEU A 23 1.81 0.87 -7.02
CA LEU A 23 3.06 1.02 -7.77
C LEU A 23 2.81 1.60 -9.17
N PHE A 24 1.73 1.17 -9.84
CA PHE A 24 1.31 1.74 -11.11
C PHE A 24 1.03 3.25 -10.99
N PHE A 25 0.18 3.68 -10.06
CA PHE A 25 -0.10 5.10 -9.86
C PHE A 25 1.13 5.90 -9.40
N PHE A 26 2.01 5.28 -8.63
CA PHE A 26 3.26 5.90 -8.21
C PHE A 26 4.18 6.18 -9.41
N LEU A 27 4.31 5.22 -10.33
CA LEU A 27 5.05 5.43 -11.58
C LEU A 27 4.41 6.51 -12.45
N VAL A 28 3.08 6.53 -12.55
CA VAL A 28 2.36 7.61 -13.25
C VAL A 28 2.62 8.96 -12.59
N TYR A 29 2.72 9.02 -11.26
CA TYR A 29 3.04 10.26 -10.53
C TYR A 29 4.46 10.74 -10.82
N LEU A 30 5.44 9.82 -10.81
CA LEU A 30 6.81 10.15 -11.21
C LEU A 30 6.89 10.60 -12.67
N LEU A 31 6.23 9.92 -13.60
CA LEU A 31 6.18 10.33 -15.01
C LEU A 31 5.53 11.71 -15.16
N GLY A 32 4.40 11.93 -14.46
CA GLY A 32 3.68 13.20 -14.46
C GLY A 32 4.55 14.38 -14.04
N SER A 33 5.53 14.17 -13.16
CA SER A 33 6.49 15.19 -12.76
C SER A 33 7.39 15.71 -13.90
N PHE A 34 7.57 14.96 -14.99
CA PHE A 34 8.39 15.37 -16.14
C PHE A 34 7.61 16.14 -17.21
N PHE A 35 6.28 16.12 -17.15
CA PHE A 35 5.41 16.78 -18.13
C PHE A 35 4.73 18.01 -17.53
N SER A 36 4.36 18.97 -18.37
CA SER A 36 3.52 20.11 -17.96
C SER A 36 2.07 19.63 -17.82
N VAL A 37 1.75 19.02 -16.69
CA VAL A 37 0.43 18.46 -16.39
C VAL A 37 -0.38 19.45 -15.55
N THR A 38 -1.70 19.48 -15.74
CA THR A 38 -2.61 20.37 -15.00
C THR A 38 -2.66 20.02 -13.51
N GLU A 39 -2.80 21.03 -12.65
CA GLU A 39 -2.87 20.87 -11.20
C GLU A 39 -4.01 19.93 -10.76
N ASN A 40 -5.15 19.98 -11.45
CA ASN A 40 -6.30 19.10 -11.21
C ASN A 40 -5.95 17.61 -11.37
N PHE A 41 -5.10 17.27 -12.35
CA PHE A 41 -4.68 15.89 -12.56
C PHE A 41 -3.71 15.43 -11.46
N VAL A 42 -2.79 16.30 -11.03
CA VAL A 42 -1.85 15.98 -9.93
C VAL A 42 -2.62 15.73 -8.63
N SER A 43 -3.58 16.59 -8.29
CA SER A 43 -4.45 16.44 -7.11
C SER A 43 -5.25 15.14 -7.16
N LEU A 44 -5.83 14.81 -8.32
CA LEU A 44 -6.56 13.56 -8.51
C LEU A 44 -5.65 12.32 -8.33
N LEU A 45 -4.43 12.38 -8.85
CA LEU A 45 -3.46 11.30 -8.73
C LEU A 45 -2.98 11.12 -7.29
N GLN A 46 -2.74 12.21 -6.56
CA GLN A 46 -2.44 12.18 -5.13
C GLN A 46 -3.61 11.56 -4.35
N PHE A 47 -4.84 11.97 -4.64
CA PHE A 47 -6.03 11.38 -4.01
C PHE A 47 -6.08 9.86 -4.21
N PHE A 48 -5.84 9.36 -5.43
CA PHE A 48 -5.80 7.92 -5.69
C PHE A 48 -4.66 7.22 -4.93
N LEU A 49 -3.47 7.80 -4.88
CA LEU A 49 -2.34 7.25 -4.11
C LEU A 49 -2.66 7.16 -2.62
N TYR A 50 -3.22 8.21 -2.03
CA TYR A 50 -3.66 8.20 -0.63
C TYR A 50 -4.75 7.16 -0.39
N PHE A 51 -5.78 7.12 -1.22
CA PHE A 51 -6.88 6.15 -1.09
C PHE A 51 -6.39 4.70 -1.16
N ILE A 52 -5.52 4.39 -2.13
CA ILE A 52 -4.97 3.04 -2.30
C ILE A 52 -4.04 2.69 -1.13
N SER A 53 -3.22 3.63 -0.65
CA SER A 53 -2.37 3.43 0.53
C SER A 53 -3.21 3.03 1.74
N TRP A 54 -4.26 3.80 2.05
CA TRP A 54 -5.14 3.54 3.19
C TRP A 54 -5.89 2.21 3.06
N THR A 55 -6.48 1.94 1.90
CA THR A 55 -7.19 0.67 1.67
C THR A 55 -6.25 -0.53 1.79
N SER A 56 -5.02 -0.44 1.28
CA SER A 56 -4.06 -1.53 1.40
C SER A 56 -3.60 -1.74 2.85
N LEU A 57 -3.41 -0.67 3.63
CA LEU A 57 -3.08 -0.77 5.05
C LEU A 57 -4.20 -1.41 5.87
N LEU A 58 -5.45 -0.97 5.66
CA LEU A 58 -6.63 -1.57 6.30
C LEU A 58 -6.74 -3.06 5.98
N PHE A 59 -6.47 -3.42 4.73
CA PHE A 59 -6.52 -4.80 4.28
C PHE A 59 -5.39 -5.65 4.88
N GLY A 60 -4.17 -5.10 4.97
CA GLY A 60 -3.03 -5.73 5.65
C GLY A 60 -3.30 -5.95 7.13
N PHE A 61 -3.88 -4.96 7.82
CA PHE A 61 -4.32 -5.07 9.21
C PHE A 61 -5.35 -6.21 9.38
N TRP A 62 -6.34 -6.29 8.48
CA TRP A 62 -7.35 -7.34 8.52
C TRP A 62 -6.76 -8.75 8.36
N ILE A 63 -5.74 -8.92 7.50
CA ILE A 63 -5.03 -10.19 7.36
C ILE A 63 -4.26 -10.56 8.64
N LEU A 64 -3.67 -9.58 9.34
CA LEU A 64 -3.02 -9.82 10.63
C LEU A 64 -4.04 -10.29 11.68
N VAL A 65 -5.20 -9.63 11.76
CA VAL A 65 -6.29 -10.03 12.66
C VAL A 65 -6.75 -11.46 12.37
N PHE A 66 -6.98 -11.81 11.11
CA PHE A 66 -7.33 -13.18 10.73
C PHE A 66 -6.23 -14.20 11.08
N SER A 67 -4.97 -13.82 10.91
CA SER A 67 -3.84 -14.68 11.28
C SER A 67 -3.83 -14.99 12.80
N CYS A 68 -4.15 -14.00 13.63
CA CYS A 68 -4.29 -14.19 15.08
C CYS A 68 -5.48 -15.10 15.44
N ILE A 69 -6.63 -14.94 14.77
CA ILE A 69 -7.81 -15.80 14.97
C ILE A 69 -7.49 -17.25 14.61
N VAL A 70 -6.81 -17.46 13.47
CA VAL A 70 -6.38 -18.81 13.05
C VAL A 70 -5.39 -19.41 14.04
N TRP A 71 -4.46 -18.61 14.59
CA TRP A 71 -3.54 -19.09 15.61
C TRP A 71 -4.25 -19.53 16.89
N ALA A 72 -5.25 -18.78 17.35
CA ALA A 72 -6.04 -19.15 18.53
C ALA A 72 -6.84 -20.45 18.32
N ALA A 73 -7.35 -20.68 17.10
CA ALA A 73 -8.15 -21.85 16.78
C ALA A 73 -7.32 -23.12 16.48
N ASP A 74 -6.29 -23.01 15.63
CA ASP A 74 -5.53 -24.15 15.09
C ASP A 74 -4.18 -24.38 15.81
N ARG A 75 -3.74 -23.45 16.69
CA ARG A 75 -2.40 -23.41 17.33
C ARG A 75 -1.21 -23.41 16.36
N VAL A 76 -1.45 -23.42 15.05
CA VAL A 76 -0.43 -23.31 13.99
C VAL A 76 -0.42 -21.89 13.47
N PHE A 77 0.68 -21.18 13.71
CA PHE A 77 0.81 -19.78 13.31
C PHE A 77 1.16 -19.66 11.81
N PRO A 78 0.38 -18.93 10.98
CA PRO A 78 0.65 -18.75 9.55
C PRO A 78 1.74 -17.70 9.31
N LEU A 79 2.97 -18.02 9.75
CA LEU A 79 4.10 -17.09 9.82
C LEU A 79 4.47 -16.50 8.45
N SER A 80 4.43 -17.30 7.38
CA SER A 80 4.73 -16.85 6.03
C SER A 80 3.77 -15.78 5.52
N ALA A 81 2.47 -15.91 5.83
CA ALA A 81 1.47 -14.95 5.41
C ALA A 81 1.60 -13.63 6.17
N VAL A 82 1.84 -13.70 7.48
CA VAL A 82 2.05 -12.53 8.35
C VAL A 82 3.30 -11.75 7.96
N LEU A 83 4.41 -12.44 7.71
CA LEU A 83 5.67 -11.80 7.33
C LEU A 83 5.53 -11.12 5.96
N LEU A 84 4.87 -11.79 5.01
CA LEU A 84 4.62 -11.25 3.68
C LEU A 84 3.67 -10.03 3.71
N THR A 85 2.65 -10.01 4.58
CA THR A 85 1.81 -8.81 4.73
C THR A 85 2.54 -7.66 5.38
N MET A 86 3.37 -7.92 6.40
CA MET A 86 4.22 -6.89 7.03
C MET A 86 5.15 -6.23 6.01
N VAL A 87 5.86 -7.02 5.19
CA VAL A 87 6.76 -6.51 4.14
C VAL A 87 6.00 -5.63 3.14
N ARG A 88 4.80 -6.04 2.72
CA ARG A 88 3.99 -5.25 1.77
C ARG A 88 3.50 -3.94 2.36
N MET A 89 3.05 -3.94 3.62
CA MET A 89 2.66 -2.72 4.32
C MET A 89 3.86 -1.77 4.48
N LEU A 90 5.04 -2.31 4.83
CA LEU A 90 6.28 -1.53 4.88
C LEU A 90 6.64 -0.93 3.53
N CYS A 91 6.51 -1.66 2.42
CA CYS A 91 6.72 -1.11 1.08
C CYS A 91 5.78 0.06 0.78
N ILE A 92 4.49 -0.08 1.09
CA ILE A 92 3.50 0.99 0.85
C ILE A 92 3.81 2.20 1.72
N LEU A 93 4.16 2.01 2.99
CA LEU A 93 4.55 3.10 3.87
C LEU A 93 5.81 3.82 3.37
N ALA A 94 6.83 3.07 2.94
CA ALA A 94 8.06 3.64 2.40
C ALA A 94 7.79 4.46 1.13
N LEU A 95 6.98 3.95 0.20
CA LEU A 95 6.61 4.67 -1.01
C LEU A 95 5.74 5.90 -0.71
N SER A 96 4.76 5.78 0.19
CA SER A 96 3.93 6.93 0.60
C SER A 96 4.76 8.02 1.29
N PHE A 97 5.81 7.64 2.03
CA PHE A 97 6.76 8.58 2.60
C PHE A 97 7.56 9.30 1.50
N VAL A 98 8.00 8.59 0.45
CA VAL A 98 8.65 9.20 -0.72
C VAL A 98 7.72 10.19 -1.42
N VAL A 99 6.44 9.84 -1.60
CA VAL A 99 5.43 10.74 -2.19
C VAL A 99 5.25 11.98 -1.33
N ALA A 100 5.20 11.85 0.00
CA ALA A 100 5.07 13.00 0.90
C ALA A 100 6.30 13.93 0.84
N ILE A 101 7.52 13.38 0.72
CA ILE A 101 8.74 14.18 0.50
C ILE A 101 8.64 14.95 -0.82
N LEU A 102 8.26 14.26 -1.91
CA LEU A 102 8.08 14.88 -3.22
C LEU A 102 7.05 16.00 -3.18
N GLU A 103 5.89 15.76 -2.55
CA GLU A 103 4.86 16.78 -2.35
C GLU A 103 5.40 18.00 -1.62
N THR A 104 6.16 17.79 -0.53
CA THR A 104 6.76 18.87 0.24
C THR A 104 7.75 19.68 -0.61
N LEU A 105 8.56 19.01 -1.44
CA LEU A 105 9.51 19.65 -2.35
C LEU A 105 8.80 20.47 -3.44
N PHE A 106 7.70 19.96 -4.00
CA PHE A 106 6.95 20.65 -5.06
C PHE A 106 6.09 21.81 -4.54
N GLN A 107 5.43 21.66 -3.39
CA GLN A 107 4.55 22.70 -2.84
C GLN A 107 5.31 23.83 -2.14
N ARG A 108 6.40 23.52 -1.42
CA ARG A 108 7.17 24.55 -0.70
C ARG A 108 8.26 25.18 -1.55
N GLY A 109 8.59 24.59 -2.70
CA GLY A 109 9.77 24.94 -3.48
C GLY A 109 11.06 24.63 -2.71
N LEU A 110 12.17 24.47 -3.43
CA LEU A 110 13.50 24.51 -2.83
C LEU A 110 13.76 25.94 -2.31
N ILE A 111 13.26 26.26 -1.11
CA ILE A 111 13.80 27.39 -0.35
C ILE A 111 15.12 26.88 0.25
N VAL A 112 16.17 26.94 -0.58
CA VAL A 112 17.53 27.01 -0.06
C VAL A 112 17.62 28.38 0.61
N SER A 113 17.42 28.42 1.93
CA SER A 113 17.84 29.53 2.78
C SER A 113 19.04 29.08 3.60
#